data_AF-A0A523UI12-F1
#
_entry.id   AF-A0A523UI12-F1
#
_cell.length_a   1.000
_cell.length_b   1.000
_cell.length_c   1.000
_cell.angle_alpha   90.00
_cell.angle_beta   90.00
_cell.angle_gamma   90.00
#
_symmetry.space_group_name_H-M   'P 1'
#
loop_
_entity.id
_entity.type
_entity.pdbx_description
1 polymer ?
#
loop_
_entity_poly.entity_id
_entity_poly.type
_entity_poly.pdbx_seq_one_letter_code
_entity_poly.pdbx_strand_id
1 'polypeptide(L)'
;MIDREQRAFISRMEKEVLSKRKLYSFLAKLRTIPGDYVNLYVKPSSFPRRISELLIEAGHDICAGEIKHSVANEALVREAGRYSTGAVIFWGENGEKHIVLPPFPISEDKVSLGERDASLLCESLERRYTPGVVL
;
A
#
# COMPACT_ATOMS: atom_id res chain seq x y z
N MET A 1 12.18 13.20 -2.97
CA MET A 1 11.14 14.22 -3.23
C MET A 1 9.82 13.48 -3.31
N ILE A 2 8.94 13.57 -2.32
CA ILE A 2 7.59 12.98 -2.45
C ILE A 2 6.85 13.84 -3.46
N ASP A 3 6.35 13.21 -4.52
CA ASP A 3 5.63 13.89 -5.56
C ASP A 3 4.45 14.67 -4.95
N ARG A 4 4.25 15.92 -5.42
CA ARG A 4 3.18 16.79 -4.93
C ARG A 4 1.82 16.11 -5.04
N GLU A 5 1.65 15.22 -6.01
CA GLU A 5 0.43 14.44 -6.20
C GLU A 5 0.22 13.41 -5.10
N GLN A 6 1.26 12.72 -4.62
CA GLN A 6 1.12 11.79 -3.50
C GLN A 6 0.81 12.51 -2.19
N ARG A 7 1.44 13.67 -1.93
CA ARG A 7 1.10 14.51 -0.77
C ARG A 7 -0.33 15.04 -0.85
N ALA A 8 -0.77 15.46 -2.04
CA ALA A 8 -2.15 15.88 -2.26
C ALA A 8 -3.12 14.72 -2.11
N PHE A 9 -2.75 13.52 -2.53
CA PHE A 9 -3.59 12.32 -2.41
C PHE A 9 -3.74 11.89 -0.94
N ILE A 10 -2.65 11.84 -0.18
CA ILE A 10 -2.65 11.52 1.26
C ILE A 10 -3.39 12.60 2.06
N SER A 11 -3.16 13.89 1.81
CA SER A 11 -3.87 14.99 2.48
C SER A 11 -5.36 15.05 2.09
N ARG A 12 -5.72 14.62 0.88
CA ARG A 12 -7.13 14.49 0.45
C ARG A 12 -7.80 13.27 1.10
N MET A 13 -7.06 12.21 1.38
CA MET A 13 -7.55 11.04 2.13
C MET A 13 -7.88 11.36 3.58
N GLU A 14 -7.14 12.27 4.24
CA GLU A 14 -7.42 12.69 5.63
C GLU A 14 -8.75 13.46 5.79
N LYS A 15 -9.23 14.14 4.74
CA LYS A 15 -10.45 14.97 4.79
C LYS A 15 -11.69 14.33 4.19
N GLU A 16 -11.53 13.34 3.32
CA GLU A 16 -12.65 12.60 2.77
C GLU A 16 -12.60 11.17 3.31
N VAL A 17 -13.53 10.83 4.20
CA VAL A 17 -13.88 9.43 4.46
C VAL A 17 -14.05 8.77 3.10
N LEU A 18 -13.05 7.99 2.67
CA LEU A 18 -13.04 7.42 1.33
C LEU A 18 -14.23 6.48 1.25
N SER A 19 -15.29 6.92 0.58
CA SER A 19 -16.41 6.04 0.25
C SER A 19 -15.83 4.79 -0.43
N LYS A 20 -16.37 3.61 -0.12
CA LYS A 20 -16.02 2.31 -0.74
C LYS A 20 -15.76 2.44 -2.25
N ARG A 21 -16.58 3.25 -2.93
CA ARG A 21 -16.47 3.58 -4.37
C ARG A 21 -15.18 4.30 -4.78
N LYS A 22 -14.69 5.27 -4.00
CA LYS A 22 -13.44 6.00 -4.31
C LYS A 22 -12.23 5.07 -4.17
N LEU A 23 -12.23 4.23 -3.15
CA LEU A 23 -11.16 3.25 -2.95
C LEU A 23 -11.17 2.20 -4.07
N TYR A 24 -12.33 1.67 -4.45
CA TYR A 24 -12.45 0.80 -5.63
C TYR A 24 -11.98 1.46 -6.93
N SER A 25 -12.36 2.72 -7.16
CA SER A 25 -11.93 3.44 -8.36
C SER A 25 -10.41 3.63 -8.39
N PHE A 26 -9.79 3.87 -7.23
CA PHE A 26 -8.34 3.94 -7.12
C PHE A 26 -7.66 2.60 -7.39
N LEU A 27 -8.15 1.50 -6.78
CA LEU A 27 -7.62 0.16 -7.01
C LEU A 27 -7.79 -0.28 -8.47
N ALA A 28 -8.92 0.06 -9.11
CA ALA A 28 -9.15 -0.21 -10.52
C ALA A 28 -8.15 0.55 -11.42
N LYS A 29 -7.86 1.82 -11.12
CA LYS A 29 -6.84 2.60 -11.83
C LYS A 29 -5.44 2.02 -11.64
N LEU A 30 -5.10 1.54 -10.45
CA LEU A 30 -3.81 0.90 -10.20
C LEU A 30 -3.60 -0.32 -11.09
N ARG A 31 -4.66 -1.10 -11.36
CA ARG A 31 -4.62 -2.30 -12.23
C ARG A 31 -4.52 -1.98 -13.72
N THR A 32 -4.88 -0.78 -14.16
CA THR A 32 -4.83 -0.41 -15.60
C THR A 32 -3.43 -0.05 -16.08
N ILE A 33 -2.45 0.07 -15.19
CA ILE A 33 -1.09 0.45 -15.55
C ILE A 33 -0.27 -0.82 -15.70
N PRO A 34 0.15 -1.19 -16.93
CA PRO A 34 0.91 -2.40 -17.18
C PRO A 34 2.35 -2.28 -16.64
N GLY A 35 2.98 -3.42 -16.44
CA GLY A 35 4.39 -3.52 -16.04
C GLY A 35 4.61 -4.56 -14.95
N ASP A 36 5.89 -4.85 -14.72
CA ASP A 36 6.34 -5.70 -13.62
C ASP A 36 6.62 -4.85 -12.39
N TYR A 37 5.99 -5.23 -11.29
CA TYR A 37 6.06 -4.54 -10.02
C TYR A 37 6.51 -5.49 -8.93
N VAL A 38 7.33 -4.96 -8.03
CA VAL A 38 7.43 -5.49 -6.68
C VAL A 38 6.20 -5.01 -5.92
N ASN A 39 5.36 -5.97 -5.52
CA ASN A 39 4.19 -5.77 -4.69
C ASN A 39 4.57 -6.12 -3.26
N LEU A 40 4.54 -5.14 -2.36
CA LEU A 40 4.90 -5.33 -0.96
C LEU A 40 3.74 -4.95 -0.07
N TYR A 41 3.23 -5.92 0.68
CA TYR A 41 2.23 -5.79 1.72
C TYR A 41 2.92 -5.88 3.06
N VAL A 42 2.65 -4.92 3.95
CA VAL A 42 3.30 -4.84 5.25
C VAL A 42 2.25 -4.62 6.33
N LYS A 43 2.23 -5.52 7.31
CA LYS A 43 1.39 -5.41 8.50
C LYS A 43 1.74 -4.16 9.31
N PRO A 44 0.80 -3.66 10.13
CA PRO A 44 1.05 -2.56 11.05
C PRO A 44 2.25 -2.80 11.98
N SER A 45 2.39 -4.03 12.51
CA SER A 45 3.48 -4.41 13.41
C SER A 45 4.86 -4.44 12.75
N SER A 46 4.89 -4.56 11.42
CA SER A 46 6.11 -4.72 10.63
C SER A 46 6.54 -3.42 9.97
N PHE A 47 5.60 -2.47 9.78
CA PHE A 47 5.84 -1.20 9.12
C PHE A 47 6.47 -0.15 10.07
N PRO A 48 7.46 0.64 9.62
CA PRO A 48 8.24 0.52 8.37
C PRO A 48 9.46 -0.41 8.50
N ARG A 49 9.72 -0.96 9.70
CA ARG A 49 11.02 -1.54 10.08
C ARG A 49 11.42 -2.76 9.26
N ARG A 50 10.49 -3.67 8.98
CA ARG A 50 10.78 -4.95 8.30
C ARG A 50 10.81 -4.86 6.78
N ILE A 51 10.58 -3.69 6.19
CA ILE A 51 10.50 -3.54 4.73
C ILE A 51 11.78 -4.02 4.04
N SER A 52 12.94 -3.63 4.55
CA SER A 52 14.22 -4.07 3.98
C SER A 52 14.44 -5.57 4.12
N GLU A 53 14.10 -6.14 5.28
CA GLU A 53 14.22 -7.58 5.53
C GLU A 53 13.33 -8.38 4.55
N LEU A 54 12.07 -7.98 4.40
CA LEU A 54 11.12 -8.64 3.50
C LEU A 54 11.59 -8.61 2.04
N LEU A 55 12.18 -7.49 1.60
CA LEU A 55 12.69 -7.37 0.23
C LEU A 55 13.95 -8.21 0.02
N ILE A 56 14.83 -8.30 1.01
CA ILE A 56 16.03 -9.16 0.95
C ILE A 56 15.63 -10.64 0.96
N GLU A 57 14.71 -11.04 1.86
CA GLU A 57 14.16 -12.39 1.94
C GLU A 57 13.52 -12.83 0.60
N ALA A 58 12.91 -11.88 -0.12
CA ALA A 58 12.32 -12.10 -1.43
C ALA A 58 13.30 -12.02 -2.61
N GLY A 59 14.60 -11.77 -2.37
CA GLY A 59 15.62 -11.68 -3.42
C GLY A 59 15.62 -10.35 -4.20
N HIS A 60 15.02 -9.30 -3.66
CA HIS A 60 14.85 -7.98 -4.30
C HIS A 60 15.73 -6.89 -3.66
N ASP A 61 17.00 -7.23 -3.38
CA ASP A 61 17.96 -6.32 -2.72
C ASP A 61 18.22 -5.04 -3.53
N ILE A 62 18.20 -5.13 -4.86
CA ILE A 62 18.47 -4.02 -5.78
C ILE A 62 17.56 -2.81 -5.51
N CYS A 63 16.29 -3.05 -5.21
CA CYS A 63 15.32 -1.97 -4.95
C CYS A 63 15.10 -1.70 -3.45
N ALA A 64 15.68 -2.51 -2.55
CA ALA A 64 15.43 -2.44 -1.12
C ALA A 64 15.84 -1.09 -0.51
N GLY A 65 16.97 -0.52 -0.94
CA GLY A 65 17.44 0.79 -0.49
C GLY A 65 16.50 1.93 -0.87
N GLU A 66 16.06 1.97 -2.14
CA GLU A 66 15.17 3.02 -2.63
C GLU A 66 13.77 2.93 -2.02
N ILE A 67 13.22 1.72 -1.89
CA ILE A 67 11.92 1.50 -1.25
C ILE A 67 12.00 1.94 0.21
N LYS A 68 13.03 1.50 0.95
CA LYS A 68 13.26 1.88 2.36
C LYS A 68 13.32 3.40 2.53
N HIS A 69 14.05 4.10 1.66
CA HIS A 69 14.15 5.55 1.75
C HIS A 69 12.81 6.24 1.49
N SER A 70 12.01 5.71 0.55
CA SER A 70 10.70 6.27 0.19
C SER A 70 9.66 6.11 1.30
N VAL A 71 9.70 4.99 2.02
CA VAL A 71 8.75 4.66 3.11
C VAL A 71 9.18 5.23 4.47
N ALA A 72 10.44 5.62 4.64
CA ALA A 72 10.96 6.25 5.85
C ALA A 72 10.49 7.71 6.06
N ASN A 73 9.51 8.17 5.28
CA ASN A 73 8.94 9.50 5.47
C ASN A 73 8.17 9.59 6.79
N GLU A 74 8.55 10.53 7.65
CA GLU A 74 7.92 10.70 8.97
C GLU A 74 6.40 10.89 8.92
N ALA A 75 5.87 11.58 7.90
CA ALA A 75 4.42 11.76 7.77
C ALA A 75 3.71 10.44 7.45
N LEU A 76 4.28 9.61 6.57
CA LEU A 76 3.76 8.27 6.26
C LEU A 76 3.83 7.35 7.47
N VAL A 77 4.96 7.35 8.18
CA VAL A 77 5.15 6.53 9.39
C VAL A 77 4.16 6.94 10.48
N ARG A 78 3.97 8.24 10.67
CA ARG A 78 3.01 8.77 11.65
C ARG A 78 1.57 8.40 11.29
N GLU A 79 1.16 8.57 10.04
CA GLU A 79 -0.18 8.22 9.56
C GLU A 79 -0.45 6.70 9.70
N ALA A 80 0.47 5.87 9.20
CA ALA A 80 0.34 4.41 9.29
C ALA A 80 0.27 3.93 10.75
N GLY A 81 1.06 4.54 11.63
CA GLY A 81 1.05 4.27 13.07
C GLY A 81 -0.25 4.71 13.74
N ARG A 82 -0.75 5.92 13.42
CA ARG A 82 -1.99 6.48 13.99
C ARG A 82 -3.20 5.57 13.76
N TYR A 83 -3.32 5.02 12.56
CA TYR A 83 -4.45 4.16 12.19
C TYR A 83 -4.15 2.67 12.34
N SER A 84 -2.90 2.29 12.65
CA SER A 84 -2.46 0.90 12.75
C SER A 84 -2.89 0.09 11.50
N THR A 85 -2.66 0.64 10.31
CA THR A 85 -3.14 0.08 9.04
C THR A 85 -2.06 -0.71 8.30
N GLY A 86 -0.78 -0.38 8.53
CA GLY A 86 0.31 -0.89 7.71
C GLY A 86 0.37 -0.17 6.36
N ALA A 87 1.00 -0.78 5.36
CA ALA A 87 1.17 -0.16 4.05
C ALA A 87 1.21 -1.20 2.94
N VAL A 88 0.79 -0.77 1.74
CA VAL A 88 1.01 -1.50 0.49
C VAL A 88 1.87 -0.63 -0.43
N ILE A 89 2.90 -1.22 -1.01
CA ILE A 89 3.86 -0.54 -1.87
C ILE A 89 3.90 -1.28 -3.20
N PHE A 90 3.65 -0.56 -4.29
CA PHE A 90 3.84 -1.02 -5.65
C PHE A 90 5.04 -0.30 -6.25
N TRP A 91 6.04 -1.06 -6.70
CA TRP A 91 7.29 -0.50 -7.19
C TRP A 91 7.64 -1.07 -8.56
N GLY A 92 7.54 -0.25 -9.58
CA GLY A 92 7.89 -0.60 -10.96
C GLY A 92 9.34 -0.26 -11.26
N GLU A 93 9.99 -1.09 -12.08
CA GLU A 93 11.38 -0.85 -12.53
C GLU A 93 11.53 0.43 -13.35
N ASN A 94 10.44 0.90 -13.98
CA ASN A 94 10.35 2.16 -14.71
C ASN A 94 10.37 3.41 -13.81
N GLY A 95 10.52 3.25 -12.49
CA GLY A 95 10.51 4.34 -11.53
C GLY A 95 9.11 4.76 -11.05
N GLU A 96 8.06 4.06 -11.46
CA GLU A 96 6.70 4.28 -10.98
C GLU A 96 6.50 3.66 -9.59
N LYS A 97 6.14 4.50 -8.62
CA LYS A 97 6.14 4.15 -7.20
C LYS A 97 4.81 4.56 -6.59
N HIS A 98 4.06 3.62 -6.04
CA HIS A 98 2.79 3.90 -5.35
C HIS A 98 2.84 3.35 -3.93
N ILE A 99 2.59 4.21 -2.94
CA ILE A 99 2.47 3.82 -1.53
C ILE A 99 1.02 4.08 -1.11
N VAL A 100 0.37 3.05 -0.59
CA VAL A 100 -1.04 3.08 -0.17
C VAL A 100 -1.10 2.76 1.31
N LEU A 101 -1.72 3.66 2.07
CA LEU A 101 -2.14 3.41 3.45
C LEU A 101 -3.62 3.03 3.42
N PRO A 102 -3.97 1.73 3.51
CA PRO A 102 -5.36 1.32 3.45
C PRO A 102 -6.14 1.83 4.68
N PRO A 103 -7.46 2.05 4.59
CA PRO A 103 -8.29 2.42 5.74
C PRO A 103 -8.58 1.24 6.69
N PHE A 104 -7.81 0.15 6.57
CA PHE A 104 -7.93 -1.06 7.37
C PHE A 104 -6.55 -1.71 7.52
N PRO A 105 -6.30 -2.46 8.62
CA PRO A 105 -5.06 -3.18 8.81
C PRO A 105 -4.83 -4.25 7.75
N ILE A 106 -3.64 -4.25 7.17
CA ILE A 106 -3.11 -5.37 6.39
C ILE A 106 -2.91 -6.58 7.31
N SER A 107 -3.33 -7.76 6.83
CA SER A 107 -3.34 -9.01 7.59
C SER A 107 -2.01 -9.77 7.57
N GLU A 108 -1.22 -9.59 6.52
CA GLU A 108 0.02 -10.35 6.34
C GLU A 108 1.14 -9.54 5.66
N ASP A 109 2.38 -9.92 5.99
CA ASP A 109 3.55 -9.42 5.30
C ASP A 109 3.74 -10.30 4.07
N LYS A 110 3.73 -9.71 2.87
CA LYS A 110 3.82 -10.46 1.61
C LYS A 110 4.62 -9.66 0.60
N VAL A 111 5.49 -10.35 -0.13
CA VAL A 111 6.21 -9.81 -1.29
C VAL A 111 5.88 -10.67 -2.50
N SER A 112 5.53 -10.05 -3.62
CA SER A 112 5.32 -10.75 -4.89
C SER A 112 5.78 -9.92 -6.08
N LEU A 113 6.29 -10.60 -7.11
CA LEU A 113 6.69 -10.00 -8.37
C LEU A 113 5.61 -10.24 -9.44
N GLY A 114 5.42 -9.26 -10.30
CA GLY A 114 4.56 -9.36 -11.49
C GLY A 114 3.61 -8.18 -11.58
N GLU A 115 2.46 -8.37 -12.21
CA GLU A 115 1.44 -7.33 -12.30
C GLU A 115 1.04 -6.80 -10.91
N ARG A 116 0.52 -5.57 -10.86
CA ARG A 116 0.01 -5.02 -9.61
C ARG A 116 -1.15 -5.85 -9.09
N ASP A 117 -0.86 -6.67 -8.10
CA ASP A 117 -1.86 -7.45 -7.41
C ASP A 117 -2.50 -6.58 -6.34
N ALA A 118 -3.68 -6.04 -6.63
CA ALA A 118 -4.53 -5.31 -5.67
C ALA A 118 -5.61 -6.20 -5.04
N SER A 119 -5.58 -7.52 -5.29
CA SER A 119 -6.66 -8.43 -4.89
C SER A 119 -6.81 -8.49 -3.38
N LEU A 120 -5.70 -8.53 -2.63
CA LEU A 120 -5.71 -8.50 -1.17
C LEU A 120 -6.38 -7.23 -0.61
N LEU A 121 -6.21 -6.08 -1.26
CA LEU A 121 -6.88 -4.84 -0.89
C LEU A 121 -8.39 -4.91 -1.18
N CYS A 122 -8.77 -5.45 -2.34
CA CYS A 122 -10.17 -5.66 -2.70
C CYS A 122 -10.87 -6.64 -1.75
N GLU A 123 -10.29 -7.81 -1.50
CA GLU A 123 -10.85 -8.83 -0.60
C GLU A 123 -11.00 -8.30 0.84
N SER A 124 -9.98 -7.61 1.34
CA SER A 124 -10.02 -6.99 2.67
C SER A 124 -11.12 -5.94 2.78
N LEU A 125 -11.31 -5.16 1.71
CA LEU A 125 -12.39 -4.18 1.61
C LEU A 125 -13.76 -4.86 1.52
N GLU A 126 -13.93 -5.90 0.71
CA GLU A 126 -15.19 -6.65 0.63
C GLU A 126 -15.57 -7.21 1.99
N ARG A 127 -14.66 -7.94 2.64
CA ARG A 127 -14.90 -8.53 3.95
C ARG A 127 -15.32 -7.50 5.01
N ARG A 128 -14.76 -6.30 4.98
CA ARG A 128 -15.11 -5.23 5.94
C ARG A 128 -16.39 -4.48 5.61
N TYR A 129 -16.76 -4.40 4.34
CA TYR A 129 -17.95 -3.67 3.87
C TYR A 129 -19.05 -4.61 3.35
N THR A 130 -19.03 -5.89 3.73
CA THR A 130 -20.18 -6.78 3.63
C THR A 130 -21.10 -6.48 4.80
N PRO A 131 -22.28 -5.87 4.57
CA PRO A 131 -23.27 -5.78 5.63
C PRO A 131 -23.66 -7.19 6.04
N GLY A 132 -23.41 -7.54 7.31
CA GLY A 132 -23.94 -8.76 7.88
C GLY A 132 -25.46 -8.67 7.88
N VAL A 133 -26.11 -9.38 6.97
CA VAL A 133 -27.55 -9.59 7.04
C VAL A 133 -27.75 -10.66 8.11
N VAL A 134 -28.23 -10.25 9.28
CA VAL A 134 -28.85 -11.17 10.23
C VAL A 134 -30.30 -11.31 9.77
N LEU A 135 -30.68 -12.50 9.31
CA LEU A 135 -32.07 -12.88 9.03
C LEU A 135 -32.74 -13.35 10.32
#